data_AF-A0A4Y6PMX9-F1
#
_entry.id   AF-A0A4Y6PMX9-F1
#
_cell.length_a   1.000
_cell.length_b   1.000
_cell.length_c   1.000
_cell.angle_alpha   90.00
_cell.angle_beta   90.00
_cell.angle_gamma   90.00
#
_symmetry.space_group_name_H-M   'P 1'
#
loop_
_entity.id
_entity.type
_entity.pdbx_description
1 polymer ?
#
loop_
_entity_poly.entity_id
_entity_poly.type
_entity_poly.pdbx_seq_one_letter_code
_entity_poly.pdbx_strand_id
1 'polypeptide(L)'
;MAGMLALMMAATAACGNVDDSTPQPNDSTTTNGEMGHTTCVTIDETVNINDRSDLAPFVDLECFDVQGHLFVQNSTNIVDLNALSGLRSVTGYIGIADNTALKSAVLPNLEETGEGLVFEGNHALELIRLPELDEVGGYLHIFNNQSLVEVDLPCLEKVGGDVIFAGDDALTKLKLPCLKYVGGTFIFEHSEPLEYLCLPQLKRVEGDFLVHFNRDLLAILAPNLEYIGGKLEIQRNPNLVKVDLRDLDKVKGNVEILFNHVWSNCHIRALIKGIEYIGGQTIVQGNNTMCESPTIHPPSWCSTEACDRCECKGKDCPPPGDDDDDDDDDDKTCEERCKEKAKQACSKYSGHKYKKCVRKKYRKCVEKYCEMPGDDDDDDDDDDDMTCEERCKEKAKQACSEYSGYKYKKCVRKKYRKCVEKYCEMPGDDDDDDDDDDMTCEERCKEKAKQACSEYSGYAYKKCVYYKYKKCVDKYCRDGDDDDDDDDDDDDDEEFEACTPGYWKNHTNAWCDEYSYDMTLGSVFTLPSELSGFSGDSLLDALNYGGGPGIEGGAKILLRHAVASLLNACHDDVNYPSMEGRLINAVNMALASLDRQQMLRLASTLDGINNQYECPLGGQATPMPRR
;
A
#
# COMPACT_ATOMS: atom_id res chain seq x y z
N MET A 1 -34.95 12.75 2.28
CA MET A 1 -36.11 13.00 1.40
C MET A 1 -36.17 14.42 0.82
N ALA A 2 -35.76 15.50 1.52
CA ALA A 2 -35.74 16.84 0.92
C ALA A 2 -34.44 17.17 0.13
N GLY A 3 -33.30 16.54 0.45
CA GLY A 3 -32.03 16.68 -0.29
C GLY A 3 -32.02 15.94 -1.63
N MET A 4 -32.60 14.73 -1.65
CA MET A 4 -32.79 13.89 -2.86
C MET A 4 -33.51 14.61 -4.02
N LEU A 5 -34.29 15.65 -3.73
CA LEU A 5 -35.06 16.40 -4.74
C LEU A 5 -34.22 17.48 -5.45
N ALA A 6 -33.12 17.93 -4.87
CA ALA A 6 -32.28 18.99 -5.45
C ALA A 6 -31.36 18.44 -6.56
N LEU A 7 -30.82 17.22 -6.37
CA LEU A 7 -30.03 16.55 -7.42
C LEU A 7 -30.89 16.01 -8.56
N MET A 8 -32.09 15.49 -8.26
CA MET A 8 -33.03 15.03 -9.30
C MET A 8 -33.46 16.14 -10.27
N MET A 9 -33.33 17.43 -9.92
CA MET A 9 -33.63 18.53 -10.83
C MET A 9 -32.41 19.05 -11.61
N ALA A 10 -31.18 18.67 -11.25
CA ALA A 10 -29.97 19.03 -11.99
C ALA A 10 -29.56 17.96 -13.01
N ALA A 11 -29.96 16.70 -12.81
CA ALA A 11 -29.61 15.57 -13.68
C ALA A 11 -30.55 15.36 -14.89
N THR A 12 -31.59 16.17 -15.08
CA THR A 12 -32.50 16.01 -16.23
C THR A 12 -31.87 16.54 -17.51
N ALA A 13 -31.10 15.70 -18.21
CA ALA A 13 -30.95 15.61 -19.69
C ALA A 13 -29.54 15.19 -20.17
N ALA A 14 -28.84 14.28 -19.47
CA ALA A 14 -27.54 13.82 -19.94
C ALA A 14 -27.63 12.59 -20.88
N CYS A 15 -28.67 11.76 -20.73
CA CYS A 15 -28.96 10.62 -21.61
C CYS A 15 -30.14 10.99 -22.53
N GLY A 16 -29.83 11.47 -23.73
CA GLY A 16 -30.83 11.78 -24.75
C GLY A 16 -31.50 10.50 -25.28
N ASN A 17 -32.73 10.63 -25.81
CA ASN A 17 -33.33 9.57 -26.63
C ASN A 17 -32.44 9.32 -27.86
N VAL A 18 -31.94 8.10 -27.99
CA VAL A 18 -30.99 7.71 -29.04
C VAL A 18 -31.68 6.84 -30.09
N ASP A 19 -31.41 7.17 -31.35
CA ASP A 19 -31.81 6.41 -32.55
C ASP A 19 -31.06 5.06 -32.61
N ASP A 20 -31.73 4.01 -33.09
CA ASP A 20 -31.39 2.57 -32.95
C ASP A 20 -30.17 2.08 -33.76
N SER A 21 -29.32 2.99 -34.27
CA SER A 21 -28.18 2.63 -35.12
C SER A 21 -26.86 3.03 -34.50
N THR A 22 -26.00 2.04 -34.28
CA THR A 22 -24.62 2.18 -33.84
C THR A 22 -23.74 2.44 -35.07
N PRO A 23 -23.13 3.63 -35.23
CA PRO A 23 -22.27 3.88 -36.38
C PRO A 23 -21.07 2.95 -36.36
N GLN A 24 -20.75 2.36 -37.50
CA GLN A 24 -19.55 1.55 -37.63
C GLN A 24 -18.33 2.46 -37.86
N PRO A 25 -17.15 2.10 -37.34
CA PRO A 25 -15.91 2.79 -37.70
C PRO A 25 -15.77 2.81 -39.22
N ASN A 26 -15.67 4.00 -39.81
CA ASN A 26 -15.52 4.15 -41.25
C ASN A 26 -14.17 3.55 -41.67
N ASP A 27 -14.20 2.50 -42.51
CA ASP A 27 -13.03 1.99 -43.21
C ASP A 27 -12.59 3.02 -44.27
N SER A 28 -11.96 4.11 -43.81
CA SER A 28 -11.19 5.01 -44.65
C SER A 28 -9.71 4.84 -44.36
N THR A 29 -9.26 3.59 -44.38
CA THR A 29 -7.85 3.30 -44.63
C THR A 29 -7.53 3.62 -46.10
N THR A 30 -7.30 4.90 -46.42
CA THR A 30 -6.47 5.21 -47.58
C THR A 30 -5.06 4.72 -47.29
N THR A 31 -4.77 3.51 -47.73
CA THR A 31 -3.42 2.97 -47.90
C THR A 31 -2.70 3.79 -48.98
N ASN A 32 -2.23 4.97 -48.62
CA ASN A 32 -1.10 5.58 -49.33
C ASN A 32 0.16 5.17 -48.57
N GLY A 33 0.86 4.20 -49.14
CA GLY A 33 2.12 3.72 -48.61
C GLY A 33 3.15 4.84 -48.55
N GLU A 34 3.65 5.09 -47.35
CA GLU A 34 5.05 5.39 -47.04
C GLU A 34 5.19 5.34 -45.50
N MET A 35 6.18 4.56 -45.04
CA MET A 35 6.64 4.33 -43.66
C MET A 35 6.04 5.20 -42.51
N GLY A 36 5.39 4.54 -41.54
CA GLY A 36 5.79 4.69 -40.13
C GLY A 36 4.99 5.60 -39.18
N HIS A 37 3.68 5.79 -39.34
CA HIS A 37 2.84 6.28 -38.23
C HIS A 37 1.40 5.74 -38.38
N THR A 38 1.01 4.77 -37.55
CA THR A 38 -0.40 4.36 -37.44
C THR A 38 -1.15 5.50 -36.77
N THR A 39 -1.90 6.28 -37.55
CA THR A 39 -2.83 7.29 -37.05
C THR A 39 -4.02 6.59 -36.39
N CYS A 40 -4.41 7.01 -35.19
CA CYS A 40 -5.59 6.46 -34.51
C CYS A 40 -6.86 6.62 -35.35
N VAL A 41 -7.78 5.67 -35.22
CA VAL A 41 -9.04 5.69 -35.96
C VAL A 41 -9.91 6.84 -35.43
N THR A 42 -10.40 7.71 -36.29
CA THR A 42 -11.33 8.78 -35.90
C THR A 42 -12.76 8.40 -36.29
N ILE A 43 -13.69 8.51 -35.35
CA ILE A 43 -15.12 8.30 -35.54
C ILE A 43 -15.81 9.66 -35.43
N ASP A 44 -16.28 10.17 -36.57
CA ASP A 44 -16.85 11.52 -36.65
C ASP A 44 -18.26 11.62 -36.05
N GLU A 45 -18.97 10.50 -35.92
CA GLU A 45 -20.36 10.44 -35.46
C GLU A 45 -20.49 10.00 -34.00
N THR A 46 -21.69 10.17 -33.44
CA THR A 46 -22.04 9.71 -32.09
C THR A 46 -22.10 8.18 -32.04
N VAL A 47 -21.27 7.57 -31.22
CA VAL A 47 -21.29 6.13 -30.95
C VAL A 47 -22.36 5.83 -29.91
N ASN A 48 -23.31 4.97 -30.27
CA ASN A 48 -24.30 4.43 -29.35
C ASN A 48 -24.01 2.95 -29.12
N ILE A 49 -24.16 2.45 -27.91
CA ILE A 49 -23.90 1.05 -27.54
C ILE A 49 -25.01 0.67 -26.57
N ASN A 50 -25.96 -0.14 -27.04
CA ASN A 50 -27.13 -0.54 -26.25
C ASN A 50 -27.11 -2.05 -25.96
N ASP A 51 -26.33 -2.83 -26.72
CA ASP A 51 -26.16 -4.27 -26.56
C ASP A 51 -24.68 -4.68 -26.62
N ARG A 52 -24.34 -5.80 -25.98
CA ARG A 52 -22.99 -6.38 -26.06
C ARG A 52 -22.48 -6.57 -27.50
N SER A 53 -23.37 -6.82 -28.47
CA SER A 53 -22.98 -6.95 -29.88
C SER A 53 -22.49 -5.65 -30.52
N ASP A 54 -22.91 -4.48 -30.02
CA ASP A 54 -22.46 -3.17 -30.49
C ASP A 54 -21.00 -2.88 -30.15
N LEU A 55 -20.43 -3.61 -29.18
CA LEU A 55 -19.02 -3.49 -28.80
C LEU A 55 -18.06 -4.20 -29.78
N ALA A 56 -18.58 -5.11 -30.61
CA ALA A 56 -17.77 -5.94 -31.50
C ALA A 56 -16.85 -5.14 -32.46
N PRO A 57 -17.26 -4.00 -33.04
CA PRO A 57 -16.40 -3.21 -33.93
C PRO A 57 -15.18 -2.57 -33.27
N PHE A 58 -15.15 -2.47 -31.94
CA PHE A 58 -14.10 -1.76 -31.21
C PHE A 58 -13.01 -2.68 -30.64
N VAL A 59 -13.28 -3.98 -30.54
CA VAL A 59 -12.41 -4.98 -29.89
C VAL A 59 -10.98 -5.01 -30.48
N ASP A 60 -10.86 -4.83 -31.79
CA ASP A 60 -9.58 -4.92 -32.50
C ASP A 60 -8.93 -3.54 -32.76
N LEU A 61 -9.50 -2.45 -32.22
CA LEU A 61 -8.95 -1.10 -32.38
C LEU A 61 -7.90 -0.83 -31.31
N GLU A 62 -6.62 -0.76 -31.71
CA GLU A 62 -5.52 -0.39 -30.82
C GLU A 62 -5.68 1.03 -30.26
N CYS A 63 -6.16 1.97 -31.09
CA CYS A 63 -6.56 3.29 -30.63
C CYS A 63 -7.62 3.94 -31.51
N PHE A 64 -8.54 4.67 -30.90
CA PHE A 64 -9.55 5.46 -31.60
C PHE A 64 -10.02 6.68 -30.80
N ASP A 65 -10.51 7.69 -31.53
CA ASP A 65 -11.04 8.95 -31.01
C ASP A 65 -12.48 9.15 -31.54
N VAL A 66 -13.38 9.64 -30.70
CA VAL A 66 -14.77 9.94 -31.08
C VAL A 66 -14.98 11.45 -31.10
N GLN A 67 -15.28 12.02 -32.26
CA GLN A 67 -15.56 13.45 -32.40
C GLN A 67 -16.99 13.80 -31.93
N GLY A 68 -17.91 12.83 -31.99
CA GLY A 68 -19.26 12.95 -31.44
C GLY A 68 -19.33 12.63 -29.94
N HIS A 69 -20.46 12.06 -29.53
CA HIS A 69 -20.65 11.53 -28.17
C HIS A 69 -20.46 10.00 -28.16
N LEU A 70 -20.22 9.43 -26.98
CA LEU A 70 -20.22 7.99 -26.73
C LEU A 70 -21.27 7.68 -25.67
N PHE A 71 -22.32 6.95 -26.06
CA PHE A 71 -23.37 6.51 -25.14
C PHE A 71 -23.33 4.99 -25.00
N VAL A 72 -23.16 4.51 -23.76
CA VAL A 72 -23.36 3.10 -23.40
C VAL A 72 -24.54 3.04 -22.46
N GLN A 73 -25.70 2.62 -22.93
CA GLN A 73 -26.90 2.80 -22.12
C GLN A 73 -27.99 1.75 -22.30
N ASN A 74 -28.85 1.63 -21.29
CA ASN A 74 -30.03 0.77 -21.30
C ASN A 74 -29.72 -0.70 -21.63
N SER A 75 -28.53 -1.18 -21.27
CA SER A 75 -28.11 -2.55 -21.58
C SER A 75 -28.32 -3.50 -20.40
N THR A 76 -28.73 -4.73 -20.70
CA THR A 76 -28.85 -5.80 -19.70
C THR A 76 -27.78 -6.88 -19.83
N ASN A 77 -26.86 -6.77 -20.79
CA ASN A 77 -25.89 -7.83 -21.09
C ASN A 77 -24.44 -7.36 -21.29
N ILE A 78 -24.19 -6.05 -21.26
CA ILE A 78 -22.84 -5.48 -21.16
C ILE A 78 -22.38 -5.65 -19.71
N VAL A 79 -21.27 -6.38 -19.52
CA VAL A 79 -20.71 -6.68 -18.19
C VAL A 79 -19.44 -5.86 -17.91
N ASP A 80 -18.74 -5.47 -18.97
CA ASP A 80 -17.49 -4.71 -18.93
C ASP A 80 -17.35 -3.89 -20.22
N LEU A 81 -16.47 -2.89 -20.22
CA LEU A 81 -16.17 -2.01 -21.36
C LEU A 81 -14.81 -2.30 -22.01
N ASN A 82 -14.24 -3.50 -21.82
CA ASN A 82 -12.87 -3.81 -22.28
C ASN A 82 -12.71 -3.68 -23.81
N ALA A 83 -13.79 -3.88 -24.56
CA ALA A 83 -13.81 -3.66 -26.00
C ALA A 83 -13.54 -2.21 -26.41
N LEU A 84 -13.71 -1.25 -25.51
CA LEU A 84 -13.43 0.18 -25.70
C LEU A 84 -12.04 0.56 -25.17
N SER A 85 -11.16 -0.40 -24.89
CA SER A 85 -9.84 -0.12 -24.31
C SER A 85 -8.96 0.76 -25.18
N GLY A 86 -9.14 0.75 -26.51
CA GLY A 86 -8.46 1.67 -27.43
C GLY A 86 -8.99 3.11 -27.43
N LEU A 87 -10.05 3.43 -26.66
CA LEU A 87 -10.61 4.78 -26.65
C LEU A 87 -9.62 5.76 -26.02
N ARG A 88 -9.19 6.77 -26.79
CA ARG A 88 -8.25 7.81 -26.33
C ARG A 88 -8.92 9.13 -25.98
N SER A 89 -9.84 9.60 -26.82
CA SER A 89 -10.54 10.85 -26.55
C SER A 89 -11.98 10.83 -27.05
N VAL A 90 -12.84 11.59 -26.38
CA VAL A 90 -14.20 11.91 -26.85
C VAL A 90 -14.40 13.41 -26.81
N THR A 91 -14.55 14.05 -27.97
CA THR A 91 -14.76 15.51 -28.06
C THR A 91 -16.11 15.94 -27.49
N GLY A 92 -17.13 15.09 -27.65
CA GLY A 92 -18.43 15.30 -27.02
C GLY A 92 -18.47 14.76 -25.59
N TYR A 93 -19.51 13.99 -25.31
CA TYR A 93 -19.86 13.52 -23.98
C TYR A 93 -19.76 12.00 -23.92
N ILE A 94 -19.29 11.46 -22.79
CA ILE A 94 -19.38 10.02 -22.48
C ILE A 94 -20.49 9.82 -21.46
N GLY A 95 -21.55 9.11 -21.87
CA GLY A 95 -22.67 8.74 -21.00
C GLY A 95 -22.77 7.24 -20.85
N ILE A 96 -22.53 6.74 -19.64
CA ILE A 96 -22.63 5.32 -19.31
C ILE A 96 -23.77 5.18 -18.30
N ALA A 97 -24.96 4.81 -18.77
CA ALA A 97 -26.18 4.91 -17.96
C ALA A 97 -27.12 3.72 -18.05
N ASP A 98 -27.76 3.37 -16.93
CA ASP A 98 -28.81 2.34 -16.89
C ASP A 98 -28.37 0.97 -17.45
N ASN A 99 -27.10 0.59 -17.25
CA ASN A 99 -26.60 -0.73 -17.64
C ASN A 99 -26.68 -1.70 -16.45
N THR A 100 -27.71 -2.54 -16.42
CA THR A 100 -28.05 -3.34 -15.22
C THR A 100 -27.08 -4.48 -14.93
N ALA A 101 -26.24 -4.86 -15.91
CA ALA A 101 -25.28 -5.95 -15.78
C ALA A 101 -23.81 -5.48 -15.77
N LEU A 102 -23.57 -4.18 -15.96
CA LEU A 102 -22.23 -3.62 -16.05
C LEU A 102 -21.59 -3.67 -14.66
N LYS A 103 -20.45 -4.36 -14.54
CA LYS A 103 -19.70 -4.52 -13.29
C LYS A 103 -18.48 -3.64 -13.19
N SER A 104 -17.82 -3.39 -14.31
CA SER A 104 -16.62 -2.54 -14.34
C SER A 104 -16.59 -1.65 -15.58
N ALA A 105 -16.17 -0.42 -15.37
CA ALA A 105 -15.89 0.55 -16.42
C ALA A 105 -14.41 0.92 -16.39
N VAL A 106 -13.64 0.24 -17.23
CA VAL A 106 -12.19 0.44 -17.35
C VAL A 106 -11.88 0.93 -18.76
N LEU A 107 -11.37 2.15 -18.87
CA LEU A 107 -10.94 2.76 -20.13
C LEU A 107 -9.47 3.20 -19.96
N PRO A 108 -8.51 2.28 -20.16
CA PRO A 108 -7.12 2.46 -19.77
C PRO A 108 -6.39 3.53 -20.58
N ASN A 109 -6.84 3.84 -21.79
CA ASN A 109 -6.18 4.80 -22.68
C ASN A 109 -6.93 6.13 -22.79
N LEU A 110 -8.05 6.32 -22.06
CA LEU A 110 -8.85 7.54 -22.16
C LEU A 110 -8.08 8.71 -21.52
N GLU A 111 -7.60 9.62 -22.35
CA GLU A 111 -6.79 10.78 -21.96
C GLU A 111 -7.67 12.00 -21.63
N GLU A 112 -8.71 12.24 -22.43
CA GLU A 112 -9.55 13.43 -22.29
C GLU A 112 -11.01 13.24 -22.74
N THR A 113 -11.90 14.01 -22.13
CA THR A 113 -13.30 14.15 -22.58
C THR A 113 -13.65 15.63 -22.73
N GLY A 114 -14.47 15.98 -23.73
CA GLY A 114 -14.81 17.37 -24.00
C GLY A 114 -15.97 17.87 -23.14
N GLU A 115 -17.21 17.53 -23.46
CA GLU A 115 -18.40 18.11 -22.81
C GLU A 115 -18.75 17.47 -21.45
N GLY A 116 -18.32 16.24 -21.18
CA GLY A 116 -18.51 15.62 -19.87
C GLY A 116 -18.37 14.10 -19.86
N LEU A 117 -18.33 13.55 -18.65
CA LEU A 117 -18.20 12.14 -18.35
C LEU A 117 -19.19 11.78 -17.24
N VAL A 118 -20.07 10.81 -17.52
CA VAL A 118 -21.13 10.45 -16.57
C VAL A 118 -21.35 8.97 -16.46
N PHE A 119 -21.52 8.54 -15.22
CA PHE A 119 -21.93 7.20 -14.82
C PHE A 119 -23.19 7.29 -13.96
N GLU A 120 -24.32 6.84 -14.50
CA GLU A 120 -25.63 6.97 -13.85
C GLU A 120 -26.38 5.63 -13.80
N GLY A 121 -26.92 5.26 -12.64
CA GLY A 121 -27.92 4.18 -12.57
C GLY A 121 -27.39 2.79 -12.95
N ASN A 122 -26.06 2.59 -12.98
CA ASN A 122 -25.46 1.28 -13.24
C ASN A 122 -25.41 0.51 -11.92
N HIS A 123 -26.55 -0.05 -11.52
CA HIS A 123 -26.73 -0.64 -10.18
C HIS A 123 -25.80 -1.82 -9.86
N ALA A 124 -25.18 -2.46 -10.85
CA ALA A 124 -24.21 -3.54 -10.66
C ALA A 124 -22.74 -3.10 -10.79
N LEU A 125 -22.48 -1.82 -11.07
CA LEU A 125 -21.14 -1.29 -11.31
C LEU A 125 -20.40 -1.22 -9.98
N GLU A 126 -19.28 -1.91 -9.88
CA GLU A 126 -18.43 -2.03 -8.69
C GLU A 126 -17.15 -1.19 -8.82
N LEU A 127 -16.65 -0.98 -10.04
CA LEU A 127 -15.36 -0.30 -10.31
C LEU A 127 -15.42 0.66 -11.49
N ILE A 128 -14.92 1.89 -11.30
CA ILE A 128 -14.56 2.84 -12.36
C ILE A 128 -13.05 3.08 -12.29
N ARG A 129 -12.32 2.82 -13.39
CA ARG A 129 -10.87 3.04 -13.46
C ARG A 129 -10.46 3.67 -14.79
N LEU A 130 -9.93 4.90 -14.72
CA LEU A 130 -9.50 5.69 -15.89
C LEU A 130 -8.10 6.26 -15.59
N PRO A 131 -7.04 5.44 -15.71
CA PRO A 131 -5.71 5.76 -15.21
C PRO A 131 -5.04 6.92 -15.97
N GLU A 132 -5.33 7.08 -17.25
CA GLU A 132 -4.71 8.11 -18.11
C GLU A 132 -5.56 9.38 -18.27
N LEU A 133 -6.73 9.45 -17.62
CA LEU A 133 -7.64 10.59 -17.78
C LEU A 133 -7.05 11.84 -17.11
N ASP A 134 -6.70 12.84 -17.93
CA ASP A 134 -6.05 14.10 -17.52
C ASP A 134 -7.08 15.24 -17.34
N GLU A 135 -8.00 15.38 -18.30
CA GLU A 135 -8.99 16.47 -18.31
C GLU A 135 -10.41 16.00 -18.69
N VAL A 136 -11.40 16.50 -17.95
CA VAL A 136 -12.82 16.52 -18.33
C VAL A 136 -13.20 17.98 -18.63
N GLY A 137 -13.37 18.34 -19.90
CA GLY A 137 -13.61 19.72 -20.31
C GLY A 137 -14.94 20.30 -19.81
N GLY A 138 -15.92 19.45 -19.47
CA GLY A 138 -17.19 19.82 -18.88
C GLY A 138 -17.41 19.14 -17.52
N TYR A 139 -18.52 18.44 -17.33
CA TYR A 139 -18.91 17.91 -16.02
C TYR A 139 -18.52 16.44 -15.81
N LEU A 140 -18.14 16.10 -14.58
CA LEU A 140 -17.91 14.73 -14.11
C LEU A 140 -19.01 14.36 -13.13
N HIS A 141 -19.98 13.52 -13.52
CA HIS A 141 -21.03 13.06 -12.61
C HIS A 141 -21.02 11.55 -12.46
N ILE A 142 -20.84 11.08 -11.24
CA ILE A 142 -20.96 9.68 -10.87
C ILE A 142 -22.05 9.64 -9.81
N PHE A 143 -23.19 9.04 -10.14
CA PHE A 143 -24.32 9.02 -9.22
C PHE A 143 -25.26 7.84 -9.42
N ASN A 144 -25.94 7.46 -8.34
CA ASN A 144 -26.90 6.36 -8.30
C ASN A 144 -26.31 5.00 -8.75
N ASN A 145 -25.02 4.76 -8.48
CA ASN A 145 -24.37 3.46 -8.72
C ASN A 145 -24.23 2.73 -7.36
N GLN A 146 -25.32 2.09 -6.92
CA GLN A 146 -25.45 1.55 -5.56
C GLN A 146 -24.39 0.51 -5.16
N SER A 147 -23.81 -0.20 -6.13
CA SER A 147 -22.76 -1.21 -5.88
C SER A 147 -21.34 -0.68 -6.09
N LEU A 148 -21.16 0.60 -6.42
CA LEU A 148 -19.86 1.16 -6.75
C LEU A 148 -18.99 1.21 -5.50
N VAL A 149 -17.89 0.46 -5.51
CA VAL A 149 -16.95 0.33 -4.39
C VAL A 149 -15.76 1.27 -4.57
N GLU A 150 -15.25 1.36 -5.80
CA GLU A 150 -14.03 2.11 -6.10
C GLU A 150 -14.16 2.99 -7.35
N VAL A 151 -13.71 4.23 -7.22
CA VAL A 151 -13.44 5.15 -8.32
C VAL A 151 -11.97 5.54 -8.29
N ASP A 152 -11.25 5.21 -9.37
CA ASP A 152 -9.83 5.44 -9.51
C ASP A 152 -9.51 6.29 -10.75
N LEU A 153 -9.25 7.58 -10.51
CA LEU A 153 -8.89 8.59 -11.52
C LEU A 153 -7.58 9.28 -11.07
N PRO A 154 -6.45 8.56 -11.06
CA PRO A 154 -5.21 9.03 -10.44
C PRO A 154 -4.67 10.29 -11.11
N CYS A 155 -4.85 10.43 -12.42
CA CYS A 155 -4.26 11.50 -13.23
C CYS A 155 -5.19 12.65 -13.57
N LEU A 156 -6.44 12.62 -13.09
CA LEU A 156 -7.39 13.68 -13.39
C LEU A 156 -6.95 14.99 -12.73
N GLU A 157 -6.50 15.96 -13.54
CA GLU A 157 -6.03 17.25 -13.05
C GLU A 157 -7.14 18.30 -13.03
N LYS A 158 -8.06 18.24 -13.99
CA LYS A 158 -9.00 19.33 -14.24
C LYS A 158 -10.37 18.85 -14.68
N VAL A 159 -11.40 19.44 -14.07
CA VAL A 159 -12.79 19.35 -14.51
C VAL A 159 -13.31 20.76 -14.81
N GLY A 160 -13.76 21.01 -16.03
CA GLY A 160 -14.19 22.34 -16.48
C GLY A 160 -15.55 22.77 -15.94
N GLY A 161 -16.39 21.82 -15.55
CA GLY A 161 -17.74 22.00 -15.02
C GLY A 161 -17.89 21.44 -13.60
N ASP A 162 -19.08 20.92 -13.31
CA ASP A 162 -19.42 20.37 -12.01
C ASP A 162 -18.79 18.99 -11.79
N VAL A 163 -18.41 18.69 -10.54
CA VAL A 163 -18.01 17.37 -10.08
C VAL A 163 -19.04 16.90 -9.07
N ILE A 164 -19.74 15.80 -9.37
CA ILE A 164 -20.80 15.26 -8.53
C ILE A 164 -20.54 13.79 -8.26
N PHE A 165 -20.48 13.44 -6.98
CA PHE A 165 -20.55 12.09 -6.46
C PHE A 165 -21.77 11.98 -5.56
N ALA A 166 -22.75 11.14 -5.91
CA ALA A 166 -24.03 11.13 -5.22
C ALA A 166 -24.78 9.81 -5.26
N GLY A 167 -25.13 9.25 -4.10
CA GLY A 167 -25.95 8.04 -4.03
C GLY A 167 -25.21 6.79 -4.52
N ASP A 168 -23.90 6.78 -4.30
CA ASP A 168 -23.01 5.63 -4.51
C ASP A 168 -22.79 4.96 -3.14
N ASP A 169 -23.84 4.28 -2.67
CA ASP A 169 -23.99 3.83 -1.28
C ASP A 169 -22.97 2.78 -0.82
N ALA A 170 -22.21 2.18 -1.75
CA ALA A 170 -21.16 1.20 -1.47
C ALA A 170 -19.73 1.77 -1.56
N LEU A 171 -19.57 3.06 -1.89
CA LEU A 171 -18.27 3.65 -2.22
C LEU A 171 -17.37 3.71 -0.97
N THR A 172 -16.23 3.02 -1.03
CA THR A 172 -15.22 2.97 0.05
C THR A 172 -13.88 3.56 -0.38
N LYS A 173 -13.62 3.68 -1.69
CA LYS A 173 -12.38 4.22 -2.25
C LYS A 173 -12.69 5.25 -3.35
N LEU A 174 -12.22 6.49 -3.15
CA LEU A 174 -12.30 7.55 -4.15
C LEU A 174 -10.92 8.19 -4.31
N LYS A 175 -10.22 7.84 -5.40
CA LYS A 175 -8.86 8.29 -5.69
C LYS A 175 -8.91 9.44 -6.72
N LEU A 176 -8.71 10.67 -6.24
CA LEU A 176 -8.57 11.90 -7.03
C LEU A 176 -7.32 12.72 -6.63
N PRO A 177 -6.12 12.09 -6.53
CA PRO A 177 -4.96 12.74 -5.92
C PRO A 177 -4.45 13.93 -6.73
N CYS A 178 -4.57 13.93 -8.06
CA CYS A 178 -4.10 14.99 -8.94
C CYS A 178 -5.10 16.12 -9.21
N LEU A 179 -6.35 16.03 -8.74
CA LEU A 179 -7.37 17.01 -9.09
C LEU A 179 -7.02 18.39 -8.54
N LYS A 180 -6.73 19.34 -9.42
CA LYS A 180 -6.29 20.72 -9.09
C LYS A 180 -7.41 21.76 -9.23
N TYR A 181 -8.32 21.56 -10.18
CA TYR A 181 -9.29 22.58 -10.57
C TYR A 181 -10.67 22.01 -10.88
N VAL A 182 -11.70 22.64 -10.32
CA VAL A 182 -13.11 22.41 -10.66
C VAL A 182 -13.73 23.74 -11.11
N GLY A 183 -14.15 23.82 -12.36
CA GLY A 183 -14.72 25.04 -12.95
C GLY A 183 -16.17 25.31 -12.59
N GLY A 184 -16.86 24.30 -12.04
CA GLY A 184 -18.21 24.41 -11.49
C GLY A 184 -18.26 24.13 -9.99
N THR A 185 -19.32 23.45 -9.58
CA THR A 185 -19.63 23.04 -8.21
C THR A 185 -19.03 21.66 -7.92
N PHE A 186 -18.45 21.49 -6.74
CA PHE A 186 -18.06 20.20 -6.21
C PHE A 186 -19.12 19.71 -5.22
N ILE A 187 -19.75 18.58 -5.48
CA ILE A 187 -20.77 17.94 -4.63
C ILE A 187 -20.32 16.53 -4.29
N PHE A 188 -20.27 16.23 -2.99
CA PHE A 188 -20.03 14.89 -2.47
C PHE A 188 -21.09 14.53 -1.43
N GLU A 189 -22.01 13.63 -1.79
CA GLU A 189 -23.10 13.22 -0.91
C GLU A 189 -23.51 11.76 -1.00
N HIS A 190 -24.15 11.27 0.05
CA HIS A 190 -24.76 9.94 0.03
C HIS A 190 -23.80 8.82 -0.42
N SER A 191 -22.54 8.89 0.03
CA SER A 191 -21.55 7.81 -0.05
C SER A 191 -21.23 7.37 1.38
N GLU A 192 -22.16 6.60 1.97
CA GLU A 192 -22.15 6.33 3.42
C GLU A 192 -20.85 5.70 3.95
N PRO A 193 -20.23 4.70 3.28
CA PRO A 193 -19.08 3.97 3.80
C PRO A 193 -17.73 4.68 3.65
N LEU A 194 -17.62 5.71 2.80
CA LEU A 194 -16.35 6.39 2.56
C LEU A 194 -15.89 7.13 3.82
N GLU A 195 -14.77 6.70 4.40
CA GLU A 195 -14.23 7.30 5.63
C GLU A 195 -13.38 8.56 5.36
N TYR A 196 -12.73 8.67 4.20
CA TYR A 196 -11.80 9.76 3.89
C TYR A 196 -12.08 10.34 2.51
N LEU A 197 -12.41 11.63 2.44
CA LEU A 197 -12.44 12.41 1.20
C LEU A 197 -11.13 13.17 1.06
N CYS A 198 -10.29 12.74 0.11
CA CYS A 198 -8.95 13.27 -0.07
C CYS A 198 -8.77 13.93 -1.45
N LEU A 199 -8.43 15.22 -1.41
CA LEU A 199 -8.25 16.10 -2.57
C LEU A 199 -6.96 16.91 -2.38
N PRO A 200 -5.79 16.25 -2.25
CA PRO A 200 -4.58 16.87 -1.74
C PRO A 200 -4.03 17.97 -2.66
N GLN A 201 -4.30 17.90 -3.97
CA GLN A 201 -3.84 18.89 -4.95
C GLN A 201 -4.90 19.92 -5.34
N LEU A 202 -6.14 19.82 -4.82
CA LEU A 202 -7.23 20.69 -5.22
C LEU A 202 -6.96 22.12 -4.75
N LYS A 203 -6.90 23.07 -5.68
CA LYS A 203 -6.59 24.48 -5.41
C LYS A 203 -7.79 25.40 -5.55
N ARG A 204 -8.68 25.13 -6.50
CA ARG A 204 -9.78 26.05 -6.84
C ARG A 204 -11.05 25.30 -7.20
N VAL A 205 -12.15 25.83 -6.67
CA VAL A 205 -13.53 25.49 -7.07
C VAL A 205 -14.21 26.81 -7.42
N GLU A 206 -14.62 27.01 -8.67
CA GLU A 206 -15.24 28.28 -9.09
C GLU A 206 -16.72 28.39 -8.66
N GLY A 207 -17.39 27.27 -8.43
CA GLY A 207 -18.75 27.18 -7.88
C GLY A 207 -18.78 26.92 -6.38
N ASP A 208 -19.77 26.17 -5.91
CA ASP A 208 -19.91 25.79 -4.50
C ASP A 208 -19.05 24.56 -4.16
N PHE A 209 -18.68 24.41 -2.88
CA PHE A 209 -18.07 23.19 -2.34
C PHE A 209 -19.00 22.60 -1.28
N LEU A 210 -19.67 21.49 -1.63
CA LEU A 210 -20.77 20.91 -0.87
C LEU A 210 -20.40 19.47 -0.45
N VAL A 211 -20.35 19.21 0.85
CA VAL A 211 -20.12 17.86 1.39
C VAL A 211 -21.20 17.55 2.42
N HIS A 212 -22.12 16.64 2.07
CA HIS A 212 -23.30 16.39 2.89
C HIS A 212 -23.79 14.95 2.95
N PHE A 213 -24.40 14.59 4.08
CA PHE A 213 -25.06 13.29 4.29
C PHE A 213 -24.14 12.07 4.13
N ASN A 214 -22.85 12.18 4.46
CA ASN A 214 -21.92 11.06 4.47
C ASN A 214 -21.76 10.55 5.92
N ARG A 215 -22.39 9.42 6.23
CA ARG A 215 -22.53 8.94 7.61
C ARG A 215 -21.17 8.59 8.23
N ASP A 216 -20.36 7.80 7.53
CA ASP A 216 -19.14 7.21 8.09
C ASP A 216 -17.87 8.02 7.74
N LEU A 217 -18.04 9.14 7.01
CA LEU A 217 -16.96 10.09 6.70
C LEU A 217 -16.32 10.65 7.98
N LEU A 218 -15.04 10.32 8.19
CA LEU A 218 -14.21 10.74 9.30
C LEU A 218 -13.42 12.02 8.99
N ALA A 219 -13.01 12.23 7.73
CA ALA A 219 -12.21 13.40 7.36
C ALA A 219 -12.43 13.93 5.95
N ILE A 220 -12.31 15.25 5.81
CA ILE A 220 -12.17 15.95 4.53
C ILE A 220 -10.78 16.58 4.48
N LEU A 221 -9.95 16.16 3.52
CA LEU A 221 -8.57 16.59 3.38
C LEU A 221 -8.36 17.25 2.02
N ALA A 222 -8.43 18.58 1.97
CA ALA A 222 -8.07 19.39 0.81
C ALA A 222 -7.18 20.56 1.27
N PRO A 223 -5.96 20.26 1.78
CA PRO A 223 -5.13 21.24 2.45
C PRO A 223 -4.74 22.42 1.54
N ASN A 224 -4.62 22.19 0.24
CA ASN A 224 -4.19 23.17 -0.76
C ASN A 224 -5.37 23.95 -1.40
N LEU A 225 -6.62 23.75 -0.95
CA LEU A 225 -7.78 24.44 -1.52
C LEU A 225 -7.75 25.90 -1.11
N GLU A 226 -7.46 26.80 -2.04
CA GLU A 226 -7.27 28.24 -1.79
C GLU A 226 -8.56 29.06 -1.98
N TYR A 227 -9.42 28.62 -2.90
CA TYR A 227 -10.53 29.46 -3.38
C TYR A 227 -11.80 28.67 -3.67
N ILE A 228 -12.92 29.20 -3.14
CA ILE A 228 -14.29 28.78 -3.44
C ILE A 228 -15.06 30.00 -3.98
N GLY A 229 -15.51 29.92 -5.23
CA GLY A 229 -16.22 31.02 -5.90
C GLY A 229 -17.70 31.15 -5.54
N GLY A 230 -18.27 30.12 -4.91
CA GLY A 230 -19.60 30.06 -4.35
C GLY A 230 -19.61 29.89 -2.83
N LYS A 231 -20.53 29.09 -2.29
CA LYS A 231 -20.63 28.76 -0.84
C LYS A 231 -19.80 27.52 -0.47
N LEU A 232 -19.33 27.49 0.76
CA LEU A 232 -18.80 26.30 1.43
C LEU A 232 -19.90 25.73 2.33
N GLU A 233 -20.34 24.50 2.07
CA GLU A 233 -21.36 23.83 2.88
C GLU A 233 -20.87 22.45 3.31
N ILE A 234 -20.70 22.26 4.63
CA ILE A 234 -20.36 20.97 5.22
C ILE A 234 -21.46 20.64 6.22
N GLN A 235 -22.34 19.70 5.87
CA GLN A 235 -23.48 19.39 6.72
C GLN A 235 -23.82 17.92 6.87
N ARG A 236 -24.31 17.56 8.06
CA ARG A 236 -24.86 16.21 8.33
C ARG A 236 -23.88 15.09 8.02
N ASN A 237 -22.60 15.29 8.36
CA ASN A 237 -21.59 14.25 8.39
C ASN A 237 -21.36 13.90 9.88
N PRO A 238 -22.16 13.00 10.47
CA PRO A 238 -22.23 12.82 11.92
C PRO A 238 -20.92 12.33 12.53
N ASN A 239 -20.15 11.49 11.82
CA ASN A 239 -18.87 10.94 12.29
C ASN A 239 -17.66 11.81 11.89
N LEU A 240 -17.86 12.94 11.21
CA LEU A 240 -16.78 13.80 10.74
C LEU A 240 -15.98 14.35 11.93
N VAL A 241 -14.70 14.00 11.97
CA VAL A 241 -13.76 14.39 13.02
C VAL A 241 -12.96 15.62 12.62
N LYS A 242 -12.45 15.61 11.37
CA LYS A 242 -11.46 16.59 10.91
C LYS A 242 -11.80 17.11 9.52
N VAL A 243 -11.60 18.41 9.35
CA VAL A 243 -11.60 19.07 8.04
C VAL A 243 -10.30 19.86 7.93
N ASP A 244 -9.53 19.59 6.89
CA ASP A 244 -8.25 20.24 6.60
C ASP A 244 -8.38 21.03 5.30
N LEU A 245 -8.65 22.32 5.45
CA LEU A 245 -8.74 23.32 4.37
C LEU A 245 -7.82 24.50 4.74
N ARG A 246 -6.59 24.18 5.16
CA ARG A 246 -5.69 25.14 5.82
C ARG A 246 -5.28 26.32 4.95
N ASP A 247 -5.21 26.13 3.63
CA ASP A 247 -4.84 27.18 2.68
C ASP A 247 -6.06 27.92 2.11
N LEU A 248 -7.28 27.62 2.59
CA LEU A 248 -8.50 28.26 2.13
C LEU A 248 -8.52 29.73 2.54
N ASP A 249 -8.25 30.58 1.56
CA ASP A 249 -8.14 32.02 1.72
C ASP A 249 -9.47 32.74 1.45
N LYS A 250 -10.23 32.24 0.47
CA LYS A 250 -11.37 32.98 -0.07
C LYS A 250 -12.60 32.13 -0.35
N VAL A 251 -13.71 32.50 0.27
CA VAL A 251 -15.07 32.01 -0.03
C VAL A 251 -15.93 33.20 -0.45
N LYS A 252 -16.40 33.23 -1.69
CA LYS A 252 -17.21 34.35 -2.20
C LYS A 252 -18.66 34.34 -1.66
N GLY A 253 -19.19 33.17 -1.33
CA GLY A 253 -20.54 32.96 -0.82
C GLY A 253 -20.59 32.75 0.70
N ASN A 254 -21.61 32.02 1.14
CA ASN A 254 -21.80 31.67 2.56
C ASN A 254 -20.81 30.58 3.00
N VAL A 255 -20.56 30.53 4.31
CA VAL A 255 -19.91 29.39 4.97
C VAL A 255 -20.93 28.77 5.91
N GLU A 256 -21.39 27.57 5.59
CA GLU A 256 -22.45 26.86 6.31
C GLU A 256 -21.92 25.52 6.84
N ILE A 257 -21.77 25.43 8.16
CA ILE A 257 -21.24 24.23 8.84
C ILE A 257 -22.28 23.75 9.83
N LEU A 258 -23.06 22.74 9.43
CA LEU A 258 -24.31 22.38 10.10
C LEU A 258 -24.38 20.90 10.46
N PHE A 259 -24.73 20.57 11.70
CA PHE A 259 -25.03 19.19 12.13
C PHE A 259 -23.89 18.18 11.92
N ASN A 260 -22.63 18.59 12.11
CA ASN A 260 -21.47 17.69 12.16
C ASN A 260 -21.17 17.35 13.62
N HIS A 261 -21.83 16.32 14.13
CA HIS A 261 -21.97 16.08 15.58
C HIS A 261 -20.67 15.73 16.31
N VAL A 262 -19.66 15.23 15.60
CA VAL A 262 -18.33 14.94 16.16
C VAL A 262 -17.34 16.09 15.93
N TRP A 263 -17.45 16.83 14.81
CA TRP A 263 -16.52 17.89 14.46
C TRP A 263 -16.59 19.07 15.45
N SER A 264 -15.46 19.31 16.12
CA SER A 264 -15.31 20.31 17.19
C SER A 264 -15.49 21.74 16.72
N ASN A 265 -16.30 22.51 17.46
CA ASN A 265 -16.47 23.95 17.25
C ASN A 265 -15.17 24.75 17.42
N CYS A 266 -14.18 24.25 18.16
CA CYS A 266 -12.86 24.90 18.21
C CYS A 266 -12.14 24.82 16.85
N HIS A 267 -12.16 23.64 16.22
CA HIS A 267 -11.57 23.45 14.90
C HIS A 267 -12.33 24.22 13.82
N ILE A 268 -13.67 24.20 13.88
CA ILE A 268 -14.51 25.00 12.99
C ILE A 268 -14.18 26.50 13.10
N ARG A 269 -14.05 27.04 14.31
CA ARG A 269 -13.67 28.45 14.52
C ARG A 269 -12.27 28.75 14.02
N ALA A 270 -11.33 27.83 14.20
CA ALA A 270 -9.97 28.00 13.69
C ALA A 270 -9.94 28.06 12.16
N LEU A 271 -10.68 27.16 11.50
CA LEU A 271 -10.88 27.18 10.05
C LEU A 271 -11.46 28.50 9.59
N ILE A 272 -12.62 28.91 10.12
CA ILE A 272 -13.30 30.16 9.71
C ILE A 272 -12.40 31.38 9.92
N LYS A 273 -11.62 31.41 11.01
CA LYS A 273 -10.68 32.50 11.29
C LYS A 273 -9.51 32.54 10.29
N GLY A 274 -9.15 31.40 9.70
CA GLY A 274 -8.10 31.28 8.69
C GLY A 274 -8.50 31.86 7.33
N ILE A 275 -9.80 31.90 7.02
CA ILE A 275 -10.31 32.43 5.75
C ILE A 275 -10.23 33.96 5.77
N GLU A 276 -9.44 34.56 4.87
CA GLU A 276 -9.28 36.02 4.77
C GLU A 276 -10.56 36.71 4.32
N TYR A 277 -11.27 36.12 3.35
CA TYR A 277 -12.48 36.70 2.77
C TYR A 277 -13.65 35.72 2.76
N ILE A 278 -14.73 36.08 3.46
CA ILE A 278 -16.05 35.45 3.36
C ILE A 278 -17.02 36.50 2.83
N GLY A 279 -17.53 36.31 1.61
CA GLY A 279 -18.42 37.27 0.97
C GLY A 279 -19.88 37.18 1.42
N GLY A 280 -20.29 36.05 2.00
CA GLY A 280 -21.63 35.80 2.51
C GLY A 280 -21.70 35.73 4.05
N GLN A 281 -22.73 35.05 4.55
CA GLN A 281 -22.91 34.83 5.98
C GLN A 281 -22.18 33.56 6.44
N THR A 282 -21.73 33.56 7.69
CA THR A 282 -21.22 32.36 8.36
C THR A 282 -22.28 31.80 9.29
N ILE A 283 -22.70 30.56 9.05
CA ILE A 283 -23.73 29.86 9.82
C ILE A 283 -23.11 28.58 10.38
N VAL A 284 -23.03 28.49 11.71
CA VAL A 284 -22.49 27.33 12.42
C VAL A 284 -23.50 26.85 13.44
N GLN A 285 -24.02 25.64 13.28
CA GLN A 285 -25.08 25.10 14.14
C GLN A 285 -24.99 23.58 14.26
N GLY A 286 -25.33 23.03 15.43
CA GLY A 286 -25.50 21.58 15.59
C GLY A 286 -24.20 20.76 15.57
N ASN A 287 -23.04 21.40 15.67
CA ASN A 287 -21.72 20.75 15.73
C ASN A 287 -21.25 20.52 17.19
N ASN A 288 -20.20 19.73 17.37
CA ASN A 288 -19.69 19.38 18.69
C ASN A 288 -19.20 20.60 19.48
N THR A 289 -19.71 20.81 20.70
CA THR A 289 -19.32 21.93 21.55
C THR A 289 -17.98 21.72 22.27
N MET A 290 -17.49 20.49 22.33
CA MET A 290 -16.23 20.13 22.97
C MET A 290 -15.05 20.36 22.00
N CYS A 291 -13.89 20.69 22.55
CA CYS A 291 -12.69 21.01 21.76
C CYS A 291 -11.70 19.85 21.63
N GLU A 292 -12.04 18.68 22.16
CA GLU A 292 -11.30 17.45 21.93
C GLU A 292 -11.63 16.91 20.53
N SER A 293 -10.66 16.29 19.88
CA SER A 293 -10.90 15.60 18.62
C SER A 293 -10.19 14.26 18.63
N PRO A 294 -10.89 13.18 18.25
CA PRO A 294 -10.27 11.89 18.01
C PRO A 294 -9.06 12.03 17.08
N THR A 295 -8.02 11.25 17.35
CA THR A 295 -6.94 11.05 16.38
C THR A 295 -7.45 10.17 15.25
N ILE A 296 -7.19 10.58 14.02
CA ILE A 296 -7.49 9.81 12.81
C ILE A 296 -6.19 9.56 12.05
N HIS A 297 -6.15 8.46 11.31
CA HIS A 297 -4.99 8.06 10.51
C HIS A 297 -5.45 7.96 9.05
N PRO A 298 -5.28 9.02 8.26
CA PRO A 298 -5.60 8.97 6.83
C PRO A 298 -4.79 7.88 6.12
N PRO A 299 -5.35 7.24 5.09
CA PRO A 299 -4.63 6.25 4.30
C PRO A 299 -3.50 6.91 3.49
N SER A 300 -2.51 6.11 3.08
CA SER A 300 -1.28 6.56 2.40
C SER A 300 -1.54 7.31 1.09
N TRP A 301 -2.60 6.93 0.35
CA TRP A 301 -3.01 7.55 -0.91
C TRP A 301 -3.63 8.96 -0.73
N CYS A 302 -3.94 9.38 0.49
CA CYS A 302 -4.37 10.74 0.79
C CYS A 302 -3.22 11.77 0.87
N SER A 303 -1.99 11.35 0.56
CA SER A 303 -0.81 12.21 0.56
C SER A 303 -0.69 13.03 -0.73
N THR A 304 0.05 14.15 -0.66
CA THR A 304 0.33 15.00 -1.82
C THR A 304 1.20 14.31 -2.89
N GLU A 305 1.96 13.29 -2.50
CA GLU A 305 2.84 12.49 -3.36
C GLU A 305 2.07 11.47 -4.21
N ALA A 306 0.80 11.20 -3.88
CA ALA A 306 -0.03 10.26 -4.64
C ALA A 306 -0.26 10.70 -6.11
N CYS A 307 -0.02 11.98 -6.44
CA CYS A 307 -0.12 12.50 -7.81
C CYS A 307 1.13 12.24 -8.66
N ASP A 308 2.28 11.89 -8.07
CA ASP A 308 3.56 11.80 -8.79
C ASP A 308 3.58 10.67 -9.85
N ARG A 309 2.65 9.71 -9.75
CA ARG A 309 2.51 8.60 -10.70
C ARG A 309 2.07 9.06 -12.11
N CYS A 310 1.52 10.27 -12.25
CA CYS A 310 0.97 10.81 -13.49
C CYS A 310 1.96 11.64 -14.33
N GLU A 311 3.16 11.91 -13.80
CA GLU A 311 4.20 12.64 -14.51
C GLU A 311 4.97 11.78 -15.54
N CYS A 312 4.73 10.46 -15.57
CA CYS A 312 5.26 9.60 -16.63
C CYS A 312 4.25 9.60 -17.80
N LYS A 313 4.64 10.15 -18.96
CA LYS A 313 3.88 9.97 -20.22
C LYS A 313 4.82 9.23 -21.20
N GLY A 314 4.59 7.93 -21.44
CA GLY A 314 5.34 7.13 -22.43
C GLY A 314 5.64 5.68 -22.04
N LYS A 315 6.42 4.97 -22.88
CA LYS A 315 6.80 3.53 -22.74
C LYS A 315 7.60 3.17 -21.48
N ASP A 316 7.98 4.16 -20.67
CA ASP A 316 8.76 4.01 -19.44
C ASP A 316 7.90 4.18 -18.17
N CYS A 317 6.57 4.27 -18.30
CA CYS A 317 5.69 4.12 -17.15
C CYS A 317 5.70 2.66 -16.67
N PRO A 318 5.80 2.40 -15.36
CA PRO A 318 5.32 1.12 -14.84
C PRO A 318 3.86 0.98 -15.30
N PRO A 319 3.44 -0.19 -15.81
CA PRO A 319 2.03 -0.38 -16.16
C PRO A 319 1.17 0.03 -14.97
N PRO A 320 -0.03 0.61 -15.18
CA PRO A 320 -0.96 0.82 -14.08
C PRO A 320 -1.02 -0.51 -13.33
N GLY A 321 -0.69 -0.46 -12.04
CA GLY A 321 -0.78 -1.64 -11.20
C GLY A 321 -2.15 -2.24 -11.45
N ASP A 322 -2.19 -3.54 -11.70
CA ASP A 322 -3.38 -4.32 -11.41
C ASP A 322 -3.58 -4.18 -9.89
N ASP A 323 -4.07 -3.01 -9.45
CA ASP A 323 -4.62 -2.78 -8.12
C ASP A 323 -5.99 -3.50 -8.16
N ASP A 324 -5.97 -4.81 -8.35
CA ASP A 324 -6.95 -5.68 -7.71
C ASP A 324 -6.60 -5.62 -6.22
N ASP A 325 -6.85 -4.45 -5.60
CA ASP A 325 -6.92 -4.26 -4.15
C ASP A 325 -8.23 -4.91 -3.66
N ASP A 326 -8.38 -6.21 -3.93
CA ASP A 326 -8.98 -7.11 -2.95
C ASP A 326 -7.85 -7.42 -1.98
N ASP A 327 -8.09 -7.10 -0.71
CA ASP A 327 -7.23 -7.47 0.39
C ASP A 327 -6.75 -8.93 0.24
N ASP A 328 -5.47 -9.14 -0.08
CA ASP A 328 -4.60 -10.24 0.37
C ASP A 328 -3.20 -10.09 -0.29
N ASP A 329 -2.20 -9.77 0.53
CA ASP A 329 -0.74 -9.85 0.33
C ASP A 329 -0.17 -10.11 -1.09
N ASP A 330 0.41 -9.08 -1.71
CA ASP A 330 1.14 -9.22 -2.98
C ASP A 330 2.56 -8.65 -2.93
N ASP A 331 3.45 -9.35 -2.21
CA ASP A 331 4.91 -9.24 -2.33
C ASP A 331 5.48 -10.34 -3.26
N LYS A 332 4.71 -10.78 -4.27
CA LYS A 332 5.15 -11.83 -5.21
C LYS A 332 5.98 -11.28 -6.37
N THR A 333 7.16 -11.86 -6.56
CA THR A 333 8.13 -11.51 -7.60
C THR A 333 7.63 -11.81 -9.02
N CYS A 334 8.22 -11.17 -10.05
CA CYS A 334 7.92 -11.43 -11.48
C CYS A 334 8.00 -12.93 -11.83
N GLU A 335 8.94 -13.64 -11.21
CA GLU A 335 9.12 -15.08 -11.37
C GLU A 335 7.94 -15.88 -10.79
N GLU A 336 7.37 -15.49 -9.66
CA GLU A 336 6.24 -16.19 -9.03
C GLU A 336 4.96 -16.08 -9.86
N ARG A 337 4.67 -14.89 -10.39
CA ARG A 337 3.55 -14.68 -11.33
C ARG A 337 3.72 -15.51 -12.60
N CYS A 338 4.94 -15.63 -13.11
CA CYS A 338 5.24 -16.48 -14.26
C CYS A 338 5.11 -17.99 -13.96
N LYS A 339 5.40 -18.42 -12.72
CA LYS A 339 5.20 -19.82 -12.29
C LYS A 339 3.71 -20.16 -12.22
N GLU A 340 2.89 -19.28 -11.66
CA GLU A 340 1.44 -19.48 -11.56
C GLU A 340 0.76 -19.49 -12.92
N LYS A 341 1.03 -18.50 -13.79
CA LYS A 341 0.51 -18.47 -15.16
C LYS A 341 0.94 -19.71 -15.97
N ALA A 342 2.14 -20.23 -15.73
CA ALA A 342 2.61 -21.47 -16.36
C ALA A 342 1.90 -22.73 -15.83
N LYS A 343 1.61 -22.82 -14.54
CA LYS A 343 0.82 -23.91 -13.93
C LYS A 343 -0.62 -23.89 -14.44
N GLN A 344 -1.26 -22.73 -14.43
CA GLN A 344 -2.65 -22.55 -14.87
C GLN A 344 -2.82 -22.88 -16.36
N ALA A 345 -1.93 -22.40 -17.23
CA ALA A 345 -1.96 -22.69 -18.67
C ALA A 345 -1.69 -24.16 -19.03
N CYS A 346 -1.06 -24.90 -18.12
CA CYS A 346 -0.70 -26.31 -18.31
C CYS A 346 -1.60 -27.28 -17.53
N SER A 347 -2.61 -26.79 -16.81
CA SER A 347 -3.55 -27.56 -15.96
C SER A 347 -4.24 -28.74 -16.67
N LYS A 348 -4.38 -28.69 -18.00
CA LYS A 348 -4.93 -29.78 -18.82
C LYS A 348 -3.98 -30.98 -19.03
N TYR A 349 -2.73 -30.90 -18.59
CA TYR A 349 -1.73 -31.98 -18.70
C TYR A 349 -1.44 -32.57 -17.31
N SER A 350 -1.02 -33.83 -17.25
CA SER A 350 -0.62 -34.50 -16.00
C SER A 350 0.76 -35.17 -16.12
N GLY A 351 1.40 -35.45 -14.97
CA GLY A 351 2.67 -36.16 -14.88
C GLY A 351 3.84 -35.48 -15.62
N HIS A 352 4.65 -36.25 -16.35
CA HIS A 352 5.83 -35.73 -17.04
C HIS A 352 5.49 -34.65 -18.11
N LYS A 353 4.31 -34.75 -18.74
CA LYS A 353 3.84 -33.78 -19.74
C LYS A 353 3.47 -32.44 -19.11
N TYR A 354 2.90 -32.44 -17.90
CA TYR A 354 2.64 -31.23 -17.10
C TYR A 354 3.94 -30.50 -16.78
N LYS A 355 4.91 -31.20 -16.16
CA LYS A 355 6.21 -30.61 -15.78
C LYS A 355 6.95 -30.00 -16.98
N LYS A 356 6.91 -30.66 -18.15
CA LYS A 356 7.53 -30.15 -19.38
C LYS A 356 6.80 -28.92 -19.95
N CYS A 357 5.47 -28.88 -19.87
CA CYS A 357 4.67 -27.74 -20.28
C CYS A 357 4.93 -26.52 -19.38
N VAL A 358 4.84 -26.70 -18.06
CA VAL A 358 5.06 -25.64 -17.06
C VAL A 358 6.46 -25.04 -17.23
N ARG A 359 7.51 -25.87 -17.33
CA ARG A 359 8.89 -25.39 -17.52
C ARG A 359 9.09 -24.58 -18.81
N LYS A 360 8.40 -24.94 -19.88
CA LYS A 360 8.51 -24.24 -21.17
C LYS A 360 7.71 -22.93 -21.18
N LYS A 361 6.55 -22.90 -20.53
CA LYS A 361 5.70 -21.72 -20.41
C LYS A 361 6.26 -20.71 -19.40
N TYR A 362 6.81 -21.20 -18.30
CA TYR A 362 7.53 -20.41 -17.29
C TYR A 362 8.70 -19.66 -17.93
N ARG A 363 9.61 -20.38 -18.62
CA ARG A 363 10.78 -19.78 -19.27
C ARG A 363 10.41 -18.70 -20.29
N LYS A 364 9.40 -18.98 -21.13
CA LYS A 364 8.89 -17.99 -22.10
C LYS A 364 8.21 -16.79 -21.45
N CYS A 365 7.66 -16.96 -20.26
CA CYS A 365 7.07 -15.87 -19.50
C CYS A 365 8.18 -14.99 -18.92
N VAL A 366 9.20 -15.59 -18.31
CA VAL A 366 10.36 -14.89 -17.77
C VAL A 366 11.13 -14.15 -18.88
N GLU A 367 11.46 -14.83 -19.99
CA GLU A 367 12.13 -14.24 -21.16
C GLU A 367 11.34 -13.09 -21.82
N LYS A 368 10.02 -13.05 -21.65
CA LYS A 368 9.15 -12.07 -22.32
C LYS A 368 8.77 -10.89 -21.43
N TYR A 369 8.63 -11.11 -20.14
CA TYR A 369 7.99 -10.16 -19.23
C TYR A 369 8.86 -9.79 -18.03
N CYS A 370 9.97 -10.49 -17.77
CA CYS A 370 10.86 -10.18 -16.66
C CYS A 370 12.21 -9.57 -17.11
N GLU A 371 12.44 -9.32 -18.41
CA GLU A 371 13.73 -8.80 -18.93
C GLU A 371 13.59 -7.80 -20.12
N MET A 372 14.44 -6.74 -20.10
CA MET A 372 15.15 -5.97 -21.20
C MET A 372 14.72 -4.54 -21.65
N PRO A 373 15.59 -3.70 -22.32
CA PRO A 373 16.96 -3.92 -22.90
C PRO A 373 18.08 -2.83 -22.75
N GLY A 374 19.33 -3.26 -23.08
CA GLY A 374 20.51 -2.46 -23.52
C GLY A 374 21.82 -3.21 -23.19
N ASP A 375 22.59 -3.84 -24.08
CA ASP A 375 22.72 -3.70 -25.54
C ASP A 375 22.95 -5.06 -26.23
N ASP A 376 22.65 -5.05 -27.52
CA ASP A 376 22.95 -6.04 -28.55
C ASP A 376 24.44 -6.43 -28.60
N ASP A 377 24.72 -7.68 -28.96
CA ASP A 377 25.79 -8.03 -29.90
C ASP A 377 25.43 -9.42 -30.49
N ASP A 378 24.84 -9.37 -31.69
CA ASP A 378 24.80 -10.51 -32.61
C ASP A 378 26.22 -10.72 -33.20
N ASP A 379 26.53 -12.00 -33.38
CA ASP A 379 27.45 -12.60 -34.34
C ASP A 379 28.98 -12.62 -34.12
N ASP A 380 29.47 -13.87 -34.26
CA ASP A 380 30.77 -14.34 -34.76
C ASP A 380 32.00 -14.39 -33.83
N ASP A 381 32.31 -15.65 -33.47
CA ASP A 381 33.62 -16.34 -33.45
C ASP A 381 34.88 -15.67 -32.84
N ASP A 382 35.49 -16.46 -31.95
CA ASP A 382 36.92 -16.51 -31.60
C ASP A 382 37.56 -15.30 -30.90
N ASP A 383 37.57 -15.31 -29.56
CA ASP A 383 38.79 -15.07 -28.77
C ASP A 383 38.61 -15.60 -27.33
N ASP A 384 39.11 -16.81 -27.13
CA ASP A 384 39.26 -17.49 -25.84
C ASP A 384 40.27 -16.77 -24.92
N ASP A 385 40.08 -17.02 -23.62
CA ASP A 385 41.06 -16.97 -22.53
C ASP A 385 41.15 -15.69 -21.66
N MET A 386 40.00 -15.16 -21.22
CA MET A 386 39.96 -14.20 -20.10
C MET A 386 39.18 -14.75 -18.90
N THR A 387 39.90 -14.97 -17.79
CA THR A 387 39.36 -15.55 -16.55
C THR A 387 38.26 -14.67 -15.91
N CYS A 388 37.36 -15.26 -15.11
CA CYS A 388 36.30 -14.53 -14.39
C CYS A 388 36.87 -13.33 -13.60
N GLU A 389 38.02 -13.53 -12.96
CA GLU A 389 38.72 -12.48 -12.24
C GLU A 389 39.25 -11.36 -13.15
N GLU A 390 39.78 -11.69 -14.32
CA GLU A 390 40.30 -10.69 -15.27
C GLU A 390 39.17 -9.83 -15.84
N ARG A 391 38.04 -10.46 -16.17
CA ARG A 391 36.81 -9.77 -16.58
C ARG A 391 36.28 -8.84 -15.49
N CYS A 392 36.27 -9.29 -14.23
CA CYS A 392 35.90 -8.45 -13.09
C CYS A 392 36.91 -7.30 -12.86
N LYS A 393 38.22 -7.51 -13.12
CA LYS A 393 39.24 -6.45 -13.01
C LYS A 393 39.04 -5.38 -14.09
N GLU A 394 38.73 -5.76 -15.33
CA GLU A 394 38.49 -4.81 -16.41
C GLU A 394 37.22 -3.98 -16.16
N LYS A 395 36.11 -4.63 -15.83
CA LYS A 395 34.85 -3.94 -15.51
C LYS A 395 34.99 -3.02 -14.30
N ALA A 396 35.75 -3.41 -13.28
CA ALA A 396 36.02 -2.56 -12.12
C ALA A 396 36.88 -1.33 -12.47
N LYS A 397 37.84 -1.46 -13.41
CA LYS A 397 38.64 -0.33 -13.89
C LYS A 397 37.81 0.62 -14.74
N GLN A 398 37.00 0.09 -15.66
CA GLN A 398 36.11 0.88 -16.53
C GLN A 398 35.09 1.68 -15.72
N ALA A 399 34.40 1.03 -14.77
CA ALA A 399 33.40 1.65 -13.91
C ALA A 399 33.98 2.71 -12.95
N CYS A 400 35.29 2.71 -12.72
CA CYS A 400 35.96 3.67 -11.83
C CYS A 400 36.81 4.69 -12.61
N SER A 401 36.74 4.71 -13.95
CA SER A 401 37.59 5.52 -14.82
C SER A 401 37.48 7.03 -14.60
N GLU A 402 36.39 7.51 -14.00
CA GLU A 402 36.19 8.91 -13.59
C GLU A 402 37.07 9.36 -12.41
N TYR A 403 37.64 8.42 -11.64
CA TYR A 403 38.49 8.72 -10.48
C TYR A 403 39.98 8.65 -10.84
N SER A 404 40.82 9.40 -10.12
CA SER A 404 42.28 9.33 -10.25
C SER A 404 42.99 9.14 -8.91
N GLY A 405 44.25 8.69 -8.97
CA GLY A 405 45.12 8.54 -7.79
C GLY A 405 44.59 7.55 -6.74
N TYR A 406 44.60 7.96 -5.47
CA TYR A 406 44.17 7.10 -4.35
C TYR A 406 42.69 6.70 -4.42
N LYS A 407 41.82 7.59 -4.91
CA LYS A 407 40.37 7.35 -5.01
C LYS A 407 40.04 6.29 -6.07
N TYR A 408 40.74 6.32 -7.21
CA TYR A 408 40.66 5.28 -8.25
C TYR A 408 40.96 3.89 -7.69
N LYS A 409 42.11 3.74 -7.02
CA LYS A 409 42.54 2.45 -6.46
C LYS A 409 41.55 1.92 -5.42
N LYS A 410 40.93 2.78 -4.60
CA LYS A 410 39.92 2.39 -3.62
C LYS A 410 38.60 1.95 -4.27
N CYS A 411 38.16 2.65 -5.32
CA CYS A 411 36.96 2.31 -6.09
C CYS A 411 37.11 0.95 -6.79
N VAL A 412 38.18 0.78 -7.58
CA VAL A 412 38.45 -0.45 -8.33
C VAL A 412 38.50 -1.65 -7.39
N ARG A 413 39.20 -1.53 -6.24
CA ARG A 413 39.31 -2.63 -5.27
C ARG A 413 37.98 -3.02 -4.64
N LYS A 414 37.07 -2.06 -4.41
CA LYS A 414 35.74 -2.31 -3.82
C LYS A 414 34.80 -2.94 -4.84
N LYS A 415 34.81 -2.47 -6.09
CA LYS A 415 33.97 -2.99 -7.17
C LYS A 415 34.46 -4.36 -7.66
N TYR A 416 35.77 -4.56 -7.77
CA TYR A 416 36.38 -5.86 -8.07
C TYR A 416 35.96 -6.92 -7.04
N ARG A 417 36.10 -6.63 -5.74
CA ARG A 417 35.74 -7.58 -4.68
C ARG A 417 34.27 -7.99 -4.73
N LYS A 418 33.37 -7.02 -4.90
CA LYS A 418 31.93 -7.29 -5.04
C LYS A 418 31.60 -8.11 -6.29
N CYS A 419 32.36 -7.94 -7.38
CA CYS A 419 32.19 -8.72 -8.60
C CYS A 419 32.62 -10.18 -8.38
N VAL A 420 33.77 -10.39 -7.76
CA VAL A 420 34.30 -11.73 -7.46
C VAL A 420 33.40 -12.48 -6.46
N GLU A 421 32.99 -11.84 -5.36
CA GLU A 421 32.06 -12.43 -4.36
C GLU A 421 30.71 -12.82 -4.98
N LYS A 422 30.25 -12.06 -5.97
CA LYS A 422 28.94 -12.29 -6.58
C LYS A 422 28.97 -13.30 -7.73
N TYR A 423 30.06 -13.37 -8.47
CA TYR A 423 30.09 -14.05 -9.76
C TYR A 423 31.22 -15.07 -9.94
N CYS A 424 32.25 -15.06 -9.10
CA CYS A 424 33.39 -15.97 -9.22
C CYS A 424 33.58 -16.93 -8.03
N GLU A 425 32.74 -16.87 -6.97
CA GLU A 425 32.83 -17.80 -5.82
C GLU A 425 31.97 -19.07 -6.00
N MET A 426 32.54 -20.08 -6.63
CA MET A 426 32.33 -21.50 -6.35
C MET A 426 33.70 -22.12 -6.08
N PRO A 427 33.89 -22.99 -5.06
CA PRO A 427 34.86 -24.06 -5.17
C PRO A 427 34.32 -25.08 -6.18
N GLY A 428 35.04 -25.34 -7.27
CA GLY A 428 34.87 -26.55 -8.08
C GLY A 428 34.93 -27.77 -7.15
N ASP A 429 34.10 -28.79 -7.33
CA ASP A 429 34.21 -29.81 -8.38
C ASP A 429 35.39 -29.62 -9.34
N ASP A 430 36.60 -29.62 -8.77
CA ASP A 430 37.75 -30.16 -9.51
C ASP A 430 37.69 -31.67 -9.27
N ASP A 431 37.03 -32.36 -10.19
CA ASP A 431 37.41 -33.73 -10.55
C ASP A 431 38.82 -33.65 -11.15
N ASP A 432 39.84 -33.59 -10.29
CA ASP A 432 41.19 -33.99 -10.64
C ASP A 432 41.68 -34.95 -9.55
N ASP A 433 41.96 -36.17 -10.03
CA ASP A 433 42.41 -37.35 -9.32
C ASP A 433 43.57 -37.08 -8.34
N ASP A 434 43.49 -37.73 -7.17
CA ASP A 434 44.55 -38.55 -6.54
C ASP A 434 44.64 -38.37 -5.01
N ASP A 435 44.39 -39.50 -4.35
CA ASP A 435 44.98 -40.01 -3.11
C ASP A 435 44.71 -39.34 -1.74
N ASP A 436 43.99 -40.12 -0.91
CA ASP A 436 44.11 -40.28 0.54
C ASP A 436 44.17 -39.02 1.44
N ASP A 437 43.00 -38.61 1.94
CA ASP A 437 42.84 -38.27 3.36
C ASP A 437 41.37 -38.55 3.77
N ASP A 438 41.19 -39.60 4.56
CA ASP A 438 39.92 -40.20 5.04
C ASP A 438 39.19 -39.25 6.03
N MET A 439 38.75 -38.09 5.55
CA MET A 439 38.10 -37.05 6.37
C MET A 439 36.59 -36.99 6.09
N THR A 440 35.78 -37.28 7.11
CA THR A 440 34.31 -37.31 7.01
C THR A 440 33.73 -35.93 6.63
N CYS A 441 32.52 -35.89 6.05
CA CYS A 441 31.84 -34.65 5.66
C CYS A 441 31.79 -33.64 6.80
N GLU A 442 31.47 -34.12 8.01
CA GLU A 442 31.43 -33.28 9.20
C GLU A 442 32.82 -32.79 9.62
N GLU A 443 33.86 -33.63 9.57
CA GLU A 443 35.23 -33.22 9.91
C GLU A 443 35.76 -32.14 8.96
N ARG A 444 35.44 -32.25 7.66
CA ARG A 444 35.78 -31.27 6.63
C ARG A 444 35.06 -29.94 6.85
N CYS A 445 33.76 -29.98 7.18
CA CYS A 445 33.00 -28.78 7.57
C CYS A 445 33.57 -28.12 8.83
N LYS A 446 34.09 -28.91 9.77
CA LYS A 446 34.64 -28.42 11.04
C LYS A 446 36.00 -27.75 10.86
N GLU A 447 36.88 -28.30 10.02
CA GLU A 447 38.15 -27.63 9.68
C GLU A 447 37.94 -26.33 8.92
N LYS A 448 37.07 -26.34 7.90
CA LYS A 448 36.75 -25.13 7.13
C LYS A 448 36.11 -24.05 7.99
N ALA A 449 35.21 -24.41 8.92
CA ALA A 449 34.63 -23.46 9.87
C ALA A 449 35.70 -22.85 10.79
N LYS A 450 36.64 -23.65 11.31
CA LYS A 450 37.75 -23.15 12.14
C LYS A 450 38.68 -22.22 11.36
N GLN A 451 38.99 -22.57 10.11
CA GLN A 451 39.85 -21.76 9.25
C GLN A 451 39.19 -20.43 8.87
N ALA A 452 37.91 -20.46 8.48
CA ALA A 452 37.13 -19.27 8.14
C ALA A 452 36.95 -18.32 9.33
N CYS A 453 36.93 -18.85 10.55
CA CYS A 453 36.76 -18.07 11.76
C CYS A 453 38.08 -17.73 12.46
N SER A 454 39.24 -18.07 11.87
CA SER A 454 40.56 -17.93 12.50
C SER A 454 40.97 -16.50 12.86
N GLU A 455 40.30 -15.49 12.33
CA GLU A 455 40.47 -14.07 12.68
C GLU A 455 39.83 -13.70 14.03
N TYR A 456 38.89 -14.52 14.53
CA TYR A 456 38.21 -14.32 15.80
C TYR A 456 38.93 -15.05 16.94
N SER A 457 38.75 -14.58 18.18
CA SER A 457 39.23 -15.27 19.38
C SER A 457 38.16 -15.33 20.47
N GLY A 458 38.33 -16.22 21.45
CA GLY A 458 37.41 -16.33 22.59
C GLY A 458 35.99 -16.75 22.18
N TYR A 459 34.97 -16.04 22.68
CA TYR A 459 33.56 -16.36 22.45
C TYR A 459 33.13 -16.16 20.99
N ALA A 460 33.61 -15.10 20.33
CA ALA A 460 33.31 -14.82 18.92
C ALA A 460 33.85 -15.91 17.97
N TYR A 461 35.03 -16.47 18.27
CA TYR A 461 35.57 -17.63 17.55
C TYR A 461 34.64 -18.84 17.67
N LYS A 462 34.16 -19.14 18.88
CA LYS A 462 33.27 -20.28 19.11
C LYS A 462 31.91 -20.09 18.43
N LYS A 463 31.32 -18.90 18.49
CA LYS A 463 30.04 -18.57 17.82
C LYS A 463 30.18 -18.68 16.30
N CYS A 464 31.22 -18.09 15.72
CA CYS A 464 31.49 -18.17 14.28
C CYS A 464 31.69 -19.61 13.80
N VAL A 465 32.55 -20.38 14.48
CA VAL A 465 32.82 -21.78 14.11
C VAL A 465 31.56 -22.62 14.21
N TYR A 466 30.75 -22.42 15.27
CA TYR A 466 29.51 -23.17 15.46
C TYR A 466 28.48 -22.91 14.34
N TYR A 467 28.16 -21.65 14.04
CA TYR A 467 27.17 -21.33 13.00
C TYR A 467 27.64 -21.76 11.60
N LYS A 468 28.93 -21.56 11.29
CA LYS A 468 29.49 -21.96 9.98
C LYS A 468 29.55 -23.48 9.85
N TYR A 469 29.90 -24.20 10.91
CA TYR A 469 29.87 -25.66 10.93
C TYR A 469 28.45 -26.20 10.78
N LYS A 470 27.48 -25.72 11.58
CA LYS A 470 26.09 -26.20 11.56
C LYS A 470 25.44 -25.96 10.19
N LYS A 471 25.62 -24.75 9.63
CA LYS A 471 25.12 -24.43 8.28
C LYS A 471 25.77 -25.26 7.18
N CYS A 472 27.02 -25.71 7.38
CA CYS A 472 27.70 -26.61 6.46
C CYS A 472 27.14 -28.04 6.58
N VAL A 473 26.96 -28.56 7.79
CA VAL A 473 26.45 -29.92 8.03
C VAL A 473 25.00 -30.06 7.58
N ASP A 474 24.12 -29.12 7.93
CA ASP A 474 22.70 -29.15 7.56
C ASP A 474 22.49 -29.09 6.05
N LYS A 475 23.38 -28.38 5.34
CA LYS A 475 23.27 -28.19 3.90
C LYS A 475 23.90 -29.31 3.09
N TYR A 476 24.97 -29.94 3.60
CA TYR A 476 25.83 -30.79 2.79
C TYR A 476 26.06 -32.20 3.34
N CYS A 477 25.68 -32.50 4.58
CA CYS A 477 26.00 -33.79 5.22
C CYS A 477 24.76 -34.62 5.65
N ARG A 478 23.52 -34.14 5.45
CA ARG A 478 22.29 -34.92 5.72
C ARG A 478 21.74 -35.52 4.43
N ASP A 479 22.07 -36.79 4.19
CA ASP A 479 21.30 -37.69 3.33
C ASP A 479 20.89 -38.89 4.19
N GLY A 480 19.59 -39.21 4.23
CA GLY A 480 19.09 -40.42 4.89
C GLY A 480 17.61 -40.43 5.24
N ASP A 481 16.81 -40.84 4.25
CA ASP A 481 15.67 -41.77 4.31
C ASP A 481 14.33 -41.43 4.99
N ASP A 482 13.30 -41.69 4.16
CA ASP A 482 11.95 -42.23 4.42
C ASP A 482 10.75 -41.28 4.63
N ASP A 483 9.95 -41.28 3.55
CA ASP A 483 8.50 -41.13 3.41
C ASP A 483 7.67 -41.34 4.70
N ASP A 484 6.75 -40.40 4.97
CA ASP A 484 5.30 -40.68 5.09
C ASP A 484 4.56 -39.38 5.49
N ASP A 485 3.63 -38.98 4.62
CA ASP A 485 2.33 -38.34 4.88
C ASP A 485 2.17 -37.42 6.11
N ASP A 486 2.02 -36.11 5.89
CA ASP A 486 0.72 -35.44 5.76
C ASP A 486 0.92 -33.92 5.66
N ASP A 487 -0.07 -33.25 5.08
CA ASP A 487 -0.16 -31.82 4.80
C ASP A 487 0.23 -30.91 5.98
N ASP A 488 0.83 -29.75 5.67
CA ASP A 488 0.28 -28.41 5.98
C ASP A 488 1.38 -27.34 5.87
N ASP A 489 1.05 -26.26 5.16
CA ASP A 489 1.45 -24.86 5.36
C ASP A 489 2.86 -24.55 5.90
N ASP A 490 3.74 -24.03 5.03
CA ASP A 490 4.81 -23.12 5.45
C ASP A 490 4.44 -21.71 4.97
N ASP A 491 3.40 -21.14 5.58
CA ASP A 491 3.43 -19.73 5.95
C ASP A 491 4.63 -19.59 6.90
N ASP A 492 5.65 -18.80 6.54
CA ASP A 492 6.59 -18.28 7.54
C ASP A 492 5.84 -17.21 8.36
N ASP A 493 4.77 -17.62 9.07
CA ASP A 493 4.27 -16.95 10.26
C ASP A 493 5.40 -17.07 11.29
N GLU A 494 6.23 -16.02 11.41
CA GLU A 494 7.14 -15.91 12.53
C GLU A 494 6.31 -15.89 13.83
N GLU A 495 6.11 -17.07 14.44
CA GLU A 495 5.33 -17.23 15.67
C GLU A 495 5.96 -16.34 16.76
N PHE A 496 5.21 -15.34 17.23
CA PHE A 496 5.68 -14.48 18.30
C PHE A 496 5.84 -15.30 19.57
N GLU A 497 6.87 -14.96 20.34
CA GLU A 497 7.28 -15.67 21.54
C GLU A 497 7.31 -14.71 22.72
N ALA A 498 6.93 -15.20 23.90
CA ALA A 498 7.02 -14.40 25.12
C ALA A 498 7.10 -15.27 26.38
N CYS A 499 7.92 -14.83 27.33
CA CYS A 499 7.98 -15.42 28.65
C CYS A 499 7.24 -14.54 29.66
N THR A 500 6.46 -15.19 30.53
CA THR A 500 5.61 -14.50 31.52
C THR A 500 6.44 -13.77 32.57
N PRO A 501 5.88 -12.76 33.29
CA PRO A 501 6.56 -12.18 34.46
C PRO A 501 6.95 -13.23 35.52
N GLY A 502 6.19 -14.34 35.59
CA GLY A 502 6.47 -15.46 36.47
C GLY A 502 7.69 -16.28 36.05
N TYR A 503 7.98 -16.38 34.76
CA TYR A 503 9.21 -16.99 34.25
C TYR A 503 10.42 -16.12 34.63
N TRP A 504 10.39 -14.85 34.24
CA TRP A 504 11.52 -13.93 34.39
C TRP A 504 11.98 -13.74 35.84
N LYS A 505 11.04 -13.71 36.80
CA LYS A 505 11.40 -13.57 38.23
C LYS A 505 12.07 -14.81 38.83
N ASN A 506 11.93 -15.97 38.20
CA ASN A 506 12.47 -17.24 38.67
C ASN A 506 13.70 -17.71 37.87
N HIS A 507 14.03 -17.01 36.77
CA HIS A 507 15.12 -17.36 35.85
C HIS A 507 16.01 -16.15 35.59
N THR A 508 16.57 -15.55 36.65
CA THR A 508 17.50 -14.40 36.52
C THR A 508 18.78 -14.72 35.75
N ASN A 509 19.09 -16.01 35.58
CA ASN A 509 20.18 -16.51 34.75
C ASN A 509 19.86 -16.50 33.25
N ALA A 510 18.61 -16.30 32.87
CA ALA A 510 18.17 -16.19 31.48
C ALA A 510 18.01 -14.72 31.03
N TRP A 511 18.31 -13.74 31.88
CA TRP A 511 18.19 -12.33 31.50
C TRP A 511 19.28 -11.95 30.48
N CYS A 512 18.94 -11.07 29.54
CA CYS A 512 19.89 -10.50 28.58
C CYS A 512 20.98 -9.68 29.29
N ASP A 513 22.15 -9.53 28.66
CA ASP A 513 23.34 -8.89 29.26
C ASP A 513 23.12 -7.39 29.53
N GLU A 514 22.14 -6.77 28.87
CA GLU A 514 21.75 -5.36 28.98
C GLU A 514 21.09 -5.03 30.32
N TYR A 515 20.43 -6.01 30.96
CA TYR A 515 19.64 -5.81 32.16
C TYR A 515 20.05 -6.76 33.28
N SER A 516 20.47 -6.18 34.40
CA SER A 516 20.74 -6.93 35.64
C SER A 516 19.54 -6.89 36.58
N TYR A 517 19.34 -7.96 37.35
CA TYR A 517 18.23 -8.10 38.30
C TYR A 517 18.23 -7.04 39.42
N ASP A 518 19.38 -6.44 39.72
CA ASP A 518 19.56 -5.37 40.70
C ASP A 518 19.56 -3.97 40.09
N MET A 519 19.40 -3.83 38.77
CA MET A 519 19.24 -2.53 38.11
C MET A 519 17.98 -1.84 38.63
N THR A 520 18.07 -0.53 38.87
CA THR A 520 16.97 0.23 39.46
C THR A 520 15.92 0.60 38.42
N LEU A 521 14.64 0.65 38.80
CA LEU A 521 13.59 1.13 37.90
C LEU A 521 13.84 2.55 37.40
N GLY A 522 14.41 3.43 38.23
CA GLY A 522 14.71 4.81 37.84
C GLY A 522 15.87 4.98 36.85
N SER A 523 16.69 3.94 36.62
CA SER A 523 17.71 3.97 35.57
C SER A 523 17.17 3.53 34.20
N VAL A 524 15.99 2.88 34.17
CA VAL A 524 15.36 2.35 32.96
C VAL A 524 14.14 3.17 32.55
N PHE A 525 13.29 3.53 33.52
CA PHE A 525 12.06 4.29 33.32
C PHE A 525 12.15 5.68 33.95
N THR A 526 11.54 6.65 33.27
CA THR A 526 11.39 8.01 33.78
C THR A 526 10.14 8.08 34.66
N LEU A 527 10.34 8.06 35.98
CA LEU A 527 9.26 8.11 36.97
C LEU A 527 8.94 9.57 37.36
N PRO A 528 7.66 9.99 37.38
CA PRO A 528 7.27 11.28 37.92
C PRO A 528 7.53 11.36 39.44
N SER A 529 7.60 12.58 39.98
CA SER A 529 7.90 12.83 41.40
C SER A 529 6.98 12.08 42.37
N GLU A 530 5.73 11.88 41.99
CA GLU A 530 4.68 11.20 42.73
C GLU A 530 4.91 9.68 42.82
N LEU A 531 5.74 9.14 41.93
CA LEU A 531 6.12 7.72 41.84
C LEU A 531 7.61 7.50 42.15
N SER A 532 8.33 8.54 42.63
CA SER A 532 9.77 8.45 42.91
C SER A 532 10.11 7.39 43.96
N GLY A 533 9.13 6.97 44.78
CA GLY A 533 9.26 5.88 45.74
C GLY A 533 9.62 4.53 45.09
N PHE A 534 9.32 4.33 43.81
CA PHE A 534 9.69 3.12 43.05
C PHE A 534 11.05 3.23 42.37
N SER A 535 11.64 4.43 42.30
CA SER A 535 12.87 4.68 41.54
C SER A 535 14.06 3.88 42.04
N GLY A 536 14.10 3.53 43.33
CA GLY A 536 15.16 2.76 43.97
C GLY A 536 14.90 1.26 44.04
N ASP A 537 13.71 0.81 43.64
CA ASP A 537 13.38 -0.62 43.61
C ASP A 537 14.07 -1.26 42.39
N SER A 538 14.47 -2.52 42.53
CA SER A 538 15.13 -3.25 41.45
C SER A 538 14.13 -3.74 40.39
N LEU A 539 14.62 -4.07 39.19
CA LEU A 539 13.80 -4.74 38.17
C LEU A 539 13.21 -6.06 38.70
N LEU A 540 13.94 -6.78 39.55
CA LEU A 540 13.43 -8.00 40.19
C LEU A 540 12.34 -7.71 41.23
N ASP A 541 12.44 -6.60 41.97
CA ASP A 541 11.38 -6.17 42.89
C ASP A 541 10.10 -5.84 42.12
N ALA A 542 10.24 -5.20 40.94
CA ALA A 542 9.13 -4.85 40.08
C ALA A 542 8.35 -6.08 39.58
N LEU A 543 9.05 -7.16 39.19
CA LEU A 543 8.41 -8.42 38.81
C LEU A 543 7.63 -9.08 39.95
N ASN A 544 7.96 -8.76 41.20
CA ASN A 544 7.28 -9.24 42.40
C ASN A 544 6.16 -8.31 42.87
N TYR A 545 5.91 -7.19 42.20
CA TYR A 545 4.84 -6.30 42.58
C TYR A 545 3.46 -6.97 42.52
N GLY A 546 2.65 -6.65 43.53
CA GLY A 546 1.23 -6.93 43.51
C GLY A 546 0.45 -5.83 42.78
N GLY A 547 -0.87 -5.91 42.91
CA GLY A 547 -1.73 -4.76 42.63
C GLY A 547 -1.90 -3.87 43.85
N GLY A 548 -2.81 -2.91 43.72
CA GLY A 548 -3.27 -2.07 44.81
C GLY A 548 -4.28 -1.05 44.31
N PRO A 549 -4.96 -0.33 45.22
CA PRO A 549 -5.79 0.80 44.86
C PRO A 549 -4.94 2.01 44.42
N GLY A 550 -5.58 3.00 43.80
CA GLY A 550 -4.97 4.30 43.52
C GLY A 550 -3.88 4.29 42.43
N ILE A 551 -3.17 5.41 42.31
CA ILE A 551 -2.16 5.65 41.28
C ILE A 551 -0.96 4.71 41.49
N GLU A 552 -0.45 4.60 42.72
CA GLU A 552 0.65 3.68 43.06
C GLU A 552 0.33 2.21 42.73
N GLY A 553 -0.91 1.78 43.00
CA GLY A 553 -1.33 0.42 42.67
C GLY A 553 -1.45 0.17 41.17
N GLY A 554 -1.75 1.21 40.38
CA GLY A 554 -1.75 1.15 38.91
C GLY A 554 -0.33 1.08 38.35
N ALA A 555 0.56 1.90 38.91
CA ALA A 555 1.99 1.92 38.55
C ALA A 555 2.65 0.56 38.84
N LYS A 556 2.38 -0.05 40.00
CA LYS A 556 2.87 -1.40 40.34
C LYS A 556 2.48 -2.47 39.32
N ILE A 557 1.23 -2.44 38.84
CA ILE A 557 0.74 -3.39 37.84
C ILE A 557 1.44 -3.14 36.50
N LEU A 558 1.51 -1.88 36.06
CA LEU A 558 2.20 -1.51 34.82
C LEU A 558 3.68 -1.89 34.85
N LEU A 559 4.41 -1.51 35.88
CA LEU A 559 5.86 -1.75 36.01
C LEU A 559 6.18 -3.25 36.02
N ARG A 560 5.33 -4.09 36.63
CA ARG A 560 5.50 -5.55 36.60
C ARG A 560 5.45 -6.12 35.19
N HIS A 561 4.45 -5.74 34.40
CA HIS A 561 4.31 -6.24 33.02
C HIS A 561 5.33 -5.59 32.08
N ALA A 562 5.69 -4.32 32.33
CA ALA A 562 6.72 -3.60 31.59
C ALA A 562 8.10 -4.26 31.72
N VAL A 563 8.51 -4.68 32.92
CA VAL A 563 9.81 -5.35 33.10
C VAL A 563 9.84 -6.71 32.40
N ALA A 564 8.75 -7.48 32.43
CA ALA A 564 8.67 -8.74 31.69
C ALA A 564 8.75 -8.52 30.17
N SER A 565 8.01 -7.54 29.66
CA SER A 565 8.06 -7.15 28.24
C SER A 565 9.45 -6.67 27.82
N LEU A 566 10.17 -5.98 28.71
CA LEU A 566 11.51 -5.50 28.45
C LEU A 566 12.50 -6.65 28.30
N LEU A 567 12.39 -7.65 29.18
CA LEU A 567 13.23 -8.85 29.14
C LEU A 567 12.92 -9.75 27.94
N ASN A 568 11.65 -9.83 27.53
CA ASN A 568 11.30 -10.49 26.27
C ASN A 568 11.91 -9.75 25.06
N ALA A 569 11.81 -8.41 25.03
CA ALA A 569 12.27 -7.60 23.91
C ALA A 569 13.80 -7.54 23.73
N CYS A 570 14.58 -7.78 24.79
CA CYS A 570 16.04 -7.75 24.74
C CYS A 570 16.70 -9.11 24.52
N HIS A 571 15.94 -10.22 24.61
CA HIS A 571 16.53 -11.56 24.58
C HIS A 571 16.68 -12.07 23.15
N ASP A 572 17.91 -12.43 22.73
CA ASP A 572 18.24 -12.88 21.37
C ASP A 572 17.41 -14.08 20.89
N ASP A 573 16.99 -14.96 21.81
CA ASP A 573 16.20 -16.17 21.52
C ASP A 573 14.69 -16.01 21.85
N VAL A 574 14.15 -14.79 21.92
CA VAL A 574 12.70 -14.55 22.10
C VAL A 574 12.21 -13.62 21.00
N ASN A 575 11.37 -14.13 20.09
CA ASN A 575 10.74 -13.32 19.03
C ASN A 575 9.58 -12.45 19.56
N TYR A 576 9.91 -11.34 20.23
CA TYR A 576 8.90 -10.48 20.88
C TYR A 576 8.36 -9.37 19.95
N PRO A 577 7.02 -9.14 19.88
CA PRO A 577 6.39 -8.22 18.92
C PRO A 577 6.60 -6.72 19.18
N SER A 578 7.53 -6.33 20.07
CA SER A 578 7.82 -4.93 20.38
C SER A 578 9.30 -4.70 20.63
N MET A 579 9.82 -3.58 20.13
CA MET A 579 11.20 -3.15 20.36
C MET A 579 11.37 -2.40 21.69
N GLU A 580 12.52 -2.59 22.34
CA GLU A 580 12.90 -2.04 23.65
C GLU A 580 12.63 -0.53 23.80
N GLY A 581 13.09 0.28 22.84
CA GLY A 581 12.92 1.74 22.89
C GLY A 581 11.47 2.21 22.77
N ARG A 582 10.61 1.48 22.05
CA ARG A 582 9.17 1.80 21.95
C ARG A 582 8.45 1.47 23.26
N LEU A 583 8.81 0.36 23.90
CA LEU A 583 8.25 -0.06 25.18
C LEU A 583 8.55 0.94 26.31
N ILE A 584 9.82 1.35 26.45
CA ILE A 584 10.23 2.32 27.49
C ILE A 584 9.47 3.64 27.34
N ASN A 585 9.33 4.14 26.10
CA ASN A 585 8.59 5.38 25.84
C ASN A 585 7.10 5.27 26.21
N ALA A 586 6.44 4.17 25.83
CA ALA A 586 5.03 3.94 26.16
C ALA A 586 4.81 3.88 27.68
N VAL A 587 5.69 3.18 28.40
CA VAL A 587 5.64 3.06 29.87
C VAL A 587 5.89 4.41 30.53
N ASN A 588 6.89 5.18 30.07
CA ASN A 588 7.18 6.52 30.58
C ASN A 588 5.99 7.47 30.40
N MET A 589 5.31 7.45 29.24
CA MET A 589 4.12 8.25 28.99
C MET A 589 2.96 7.86 29.92
N ALA A 590 2.72 6.56 30.09
CA ALA A 590 1.66 6.07 30.96
C ALA A 590 1.92 6.42 32.43
N LEU A 591 3.16 6.31 32.91
CA LEU A 591 3.53 6.73 34.27
C LEU A 591 3.39 8.24 34.46
N ALA A 592 3.83 9.03 33.47
CA ALA A 592 3.75 10.50 33.50
C ALA A 592 2.30 11.01 33.52
N SER A 593 1.34 10.24 33.01
CA SER A 593 -0.08 10.60 33.04
C SER A 593 -0.66 10.72 34.45
N LEU A 594 -0.06 10.04 35.44
CA LEU A 594 -0.61 9.86 36.79
C LEU A 594 -2.08 9.37 36.80
N ASP A 595 -2.53 8.77 35.70
CA ASP A 595 -3.88 8.26 35.51
C ASP A 595 -3.86 6.74 35.66
N ARG A 596 -4.56 6.25 36.69
CA ARG A 596 -4.69 4.82 36.97
C ARG A 596 -5.25 4.05 35.77
N GLN A 597 -6.26 4.57 35.08
CA GLN A 597 -6.90 3.85 33.98
C GLN A 597 -5.97 3.75 32.77
N GLN A 598 -5.20 4.79 32.47
CA GLN A 598 -4.21 4.75 31.38
C GLN A 598 -3.09 3.74 31.69
N MET A 599 -2.58 3.73 32.92
CA MET A 599 -1.60 2.72 33.35
C MET A 599 -2.16 1.30 33.27
N LEU A 600 -3.42 1.08 33.67
CA LEU A 600 -4.04 -0.25 33.60
C LEU A 600 -4.33 -0.70 32.16
N ARG A 601 -4.67 0.22 31.25
CA ARG A 601 -4.85 -0.11 29.83
C ARG A 601 -3.55 -0.63 29.23
N LEU A 602 -2.45 0.12 29.38
CA LEU A 602 -1.15 -0.33 28.89
C LEU A 602 -0.70 -1.61 29.58
N ALA A 603 -0.90 -1.72 30.89
CA ALA A 603 -0.55 -2.94 31.61
C ALA A 603 -1.33 -4.16 31.12
N SER A 604 -2.61 -4.01 30.76
CA SER A 604 -3.43 -5.08 30.19
C SER A 604 -2.95 -5.51 28.81
N THR A 605 -2.48 -4.56 27.98
CA THR A 605 -1.89 -4.87 26.68
C THR A 605 -0.60 -5.69 26.84
N LEU A 606 0.30 -5.23 27.72
CA LEU A 606 1.57 -5.92 27.99
C LEU A 606 1.35 -7.28 28.65
N ASP A 607 0.37 -7.39 29.55
CA ASP A 607 -0.03 -8.67 30.15
C ASP A 607 -0.56 -9.64 29.09
N GLY A 608 -1.38 -9.19 28.15
CA GLY A 608 -1.84 -10.01 27.03
C GLY A 608 -0.66 -10.60 26.26
N ILE A 609 0.24 -9.74 25.77
CA ILE A 609 1.40 -10.17 24.98
C ILE A 609 2.30 -11.12 25.78
N ASN A 610 2.60 -10.81 27.04
CA ASN A 610 3.52 -11.61 27.85
C ASN A 610 2.99 -13.00 28.25
N ASN A 611 1.68 -13.26 28.12
CA ASN A 611 1.08 -14.55 28.50
C ASN A 611 0.36 -15.26 27.33
N GLN A 612 0.25 -14.62 26.17
CA GLN A 612 -0.46 -15.19 25.01
C GLN A 612 0.42 -16.16 24.22
N TYR A 613 1.74 -15.98 24.25
CA TYR A 613 2.70 -16.73 23.45
C TYR A 613 3.47 -17.78 24.25
N GLU A 614 4.00 -18.79 23.58
CA GLU A 614 4.86 -19.80 24.21
C GLU A 614 6.23 -19.19 24.54
N CYS A 615 6.82 -19.64 25.66
CA CYS A 615 8.13 -19.19 26.11
C CYS A 615 9.20 -20.14 25.55
N PRO A 616 10.06 -19.69 24.62
CA PRO A 616 11.02 -20.55 23.90
C PRO A 616 12.18 -21.02 24.79
N LEU A 617 12.38 -20.37 25.93
CA LEU A 617 13.50 -20.59 26.83
C LEU A 617 13.32 -21.80 27.77
N GLY A 618 12.33 -22.66 27.50
CA GLY A 618 12.16 -23.97 28.13
C GLY A 618 11.97 -23.95 29.66
N GLY A 619 10.73 -23.94 30.12
CA GLY A 619 10.39 -24.13 31.54
C GLY A 619 8.89 -24.24 31.73
N GLN A 620 8.40 -25.40 32.20
CA GLN A 620 6.98 -25.72 32.30
C GLN A 620 6.15 -24.59 32.94
N ALA A 621 5.29 -23.95 32.14
CA ALA A 621 4.13 -23.25 32.64
C ALA A 621 3.21 -24.31 33.28
N THR A 622 3.21 -24.39 34.61
CA THR A 622 2.16 -25.13 35.30
C THR A 622 0.84 -24.37 35.11
N PRO A 623 -0.25 -25.02 34.67
CA PRO A 623 -1.51 -24.34 34.49
C PRO A 623 -2.05 -23.91 35.86
N MET A 624 -2.32 -22.61 36.05
CA MET A 624 -3.07 -22.16 37.23
C MET A 624 -4.52 -22.67 37.14
N PRO A 625 -5.09 -23.19 38.24
CA PRO A 625 -6.45 -23.69 38.26
C PRO A 625 -7.44 -22.53 38.18
N ARG A 626 -8.45 -22.67 37.32
CA ARG A 626 -9.61 -21.78 37.26
C ARG A 626 -10.22 -21.59 38.66
N ARG A 627 -10.45 -20.33 39.03
CA ARG A 627 -11.46 -19.93 40.01
C ARG A 627 -12.25 -18.76 39.49
#